data_AF-X0VIR3-F1
#
_entry.id   AF-X0VIR3-F1
#
_cell.length_a   1.000
_cell.length_b   1.000
_cell.length_c   1.000
_cell.angle_alpha   90.00
_cell.angle_beta   90.00
_cell.angle_gamma   90.00
#
_symmetry.space_group_name_H-M   'P 1'
#
loop_
_entity.id
_entity.type
_entity.pdbx_description
1 polymer ?
#
loop_
_entity_poly.entity_id
_entity_poly.type
_entity_poly.pdbx_seq_one_letter_code
_entity_poly.pdbx_strand_id
1 'polypeptide(L)'
;QSEDQILQDCERVIQQYHDDGEFSMRKIILGPCSPFSVTEDLMRESVKMARQYGVRLHTHVAETRDENDFCEDLYGRRPLKLMEDWEFVGEDVSYAHGIFFNDDELRLLADTGTHIAHCPTSNMRLGSGICRVKEMLSIGINVGLAVDGSASNDSSDMLGEIRNMMLLQRVHYGAAAITAREAFKIATENGARLLNFDKIGALKECWAADIAIFNIGKMEYSGAHSDPLAALIFSGYNHGTEYTIVNGEIVVDKGTLIAIDESALAAKC
;
A
#
# COMPACT_ATOMS: atom_id res chain seq x y z
N GLN A 1 -20.56 -17.27 2.92
CA GLN A 1 -21.50 -16.29 3.49
C GLN A 1 -22.37 -15.79 2.34
N SER A 2 -23.62 -15.40 2.58
CA SER A 2 -24.40 -14.66 1.58
C SER A 2 -23.91 -13.22 1.49
N GLU A 3 -24.23 -12.52 0.39
CA GLU A 3 -23.91 -11.09 0.22
C GLU A 3 -24.48 -10.24 1.37
N ASP A 4 -25.74 -10.49 1.76
CA ASP A 4 -26.37 -9.83 2.91
C ASP A 4 -25.58 -10.03 4.21
N GLN A 5 -25.05 -11.23 4.45
CA GLN A 5 -24.26 -11.51 5.65
C GLN A 5 -22.93 -10.74 5.62
N ILE A 6 -22.31 -10.62 4.44
CA ILE A 6 -21.06 -9.86 4.26
C ILE A 6 -21.33 -8.38 4.53
N LEU A 7 -22.34 -7.80 3.90
CA LEU A 7 -22.69 -6.39 4.03
C LEU A 7 -23.11 -6.03 5.46
N GLN A 8 -23.93 -6.86 6.12
CA GLN A 8 -24.30 -6.65 7.53
C GLN A 8 -23.08 -6.71 8.45
N ASP A 9 -22.11 -7.59 8.17
CA ASP A 9 -20.89 -7.68 8.97
C ASP A 9 -19.96 -6.48 8.72
N CYS A 10 -19.83 -6.04 7.47
CA CYS A 10 -19.13 -4.81 7.09
C CYS A 10 -19.70 -3.59 7.83
N GLU A 11 -21.02 -3.41 7.79
CA GLU A 11 -21.70 -2.32 8.50
C GLU A 11 -21.45 -2.40 10.01
N ARG A 12 -21.59 -3.58 10.62
CA ARG A 12 -21.30 -3.80 12.04
C ARG A 12 -19.87 -3.42 12.39
N VAL A 13 -18.89 -3.82 11.58
CA VAL A 13 -17.46 -3.53 11.81
C VAL A 13 -17.19 -2.03 11.66
N ILE A 14 -17.75 -1.37 10.65
CA ILE A 14 -17.65 0.09 10.49
C ILE A 14 -18.18 0.79 11.74
N GLN A 15 -19.42 0.52 12.12
CA GLN A 15 -20.07 1.19 13.25
C GLN A 15 -19.37 0.95 14.59
N GLN A 16 -18.74 -0.22 14.76
CA GLN A 16 -18.11 -0.59 16.01
C GLN A 16 -16.65 -0.10 16.13
N TYR A 17 -15.91 -0.03 15.01
CA TYR A 17 -14.45 0.11 15.05
C TYR A 17 -13.90 1.26 14.21
N HIS A 18 -14.66 1.82 13.27
CA HIS A 18 -14.19 2.96 12.50
C HIS A 18 -14.10 4.20 13.38
N ASP A 19 -12.97 4.88 13.32
CA ASP A 19 -12.74 6.16 13.94
C ASP A 19 -12.09 7.09 12.90
N ASP A 20 -12.82 8.14 12.52
CA ASP A 20 -12.39 9.13 11.53
C ASP A 20 -11.51 10.22 12.16
N GLY A 21 -11.25 10.12 13.47
CA GLY A 21 -10.41 11.04 14.22
C GLY A 21 -9.04 11.27 13.60
N GLU A 22 -8.53 12.49 13.77
CA GLU A 22 -7.30 12.98 13.15
C GLU A 22 -6.08 12.10 13.42
N PHE A 23 -5.97 11.57 14.63
CA PHE A 23 -4.90 10.65 15.07
C PHE A 23 -5.47 9.28 15.43
N SER A 24 -6.52 8.85 14.72
CA SER A 24 -7.13 7.56 14.97
C SER A 24 -6.12 6.43 14.78
N MET A 25 -6.17 5.47 15.69
CA MET A 25 -5.40 4.22 15.58
C MET A 25 -6.11 3.16 14.72
N ARG A 26 -7.35 3.43 14.23
CA ARG A 26 -8.19 2.44 13.54
C ARG A 26 -9.12 3.10 12.51
N LYS A 27 -8.85 2.87 11.23
CA LYS A 27 -9.78 3.18 10.13
C LYS A 27 -10.22 1.90 9.43
N ILE A 28 -11.53 1.80 9.15
CA ILE A 28 -12.09 0.66 8.42
C ILE A 28 -12.09 1.00 6.93
N ILE A 29 -11.83 0.00 6.11
CA ILE A 29 -11.82 0.05 4.64
C ILE A 29 -12.63 -1.16 4.17
N LEU A 30 -13.49 -0.97 3.17
CA LEU A 30 -14.21 -2.07 2.54
C LEU A 30 -13.37 -2.68 1.42
N GLY A 31 -13.17 -3.98 1.49
CA GLY A 31 -12.18 -4.70 0.69
C GLY A 31 -12.71 -5.93 -0.04
N PRO A 32 -13.67 -5.82 -0.98
CA PRO A 32 -14.02 -6.96 -1.83
C PRO A 32 -12.78 -7.41 -2.64
N CYS A 33 -12.62 -8.71 -2.84
CA CYS A 33 -11.35 -9.30 -3.28
C CYS A 33 -10.86 -8.81 -4.65
N SER A 34 -11.64 -9.02 -5.71
CA SER A 34 -11.31 -8.62 -7.09
C SER A 34 -12.56 -8.67 -8.00
N PRO A 35 -12.55 -7.99 -9.17
CA PRO A 35 -13.69 -7.99 -10.11
C PRO A 35 -14.19 -9.36 -10.58
N PHE A 36 -13.29 -10.34 -10.63
CA PHE A 36 -13.55 -11.67 -11.17
C PHE A 36 -13.85 -12.72 -10.09
N SER A 37 -13.71 -12.36 -8.81
CA SER A 37 -13.98 -13.25 -7.67
C SER A 37 -15.22 -12.81 -6.86
N VAL A 38 -15.72 -11.61 -7.10
CA VAL A 38 -16.86 -11.00 -6.41
C VAL A 38 -17.94 -10.63 -7.42
N THR A 39 -19.21 -10.76 -7.04
CA THR A 39 -20.34 -10.38 -7.88
C THR A 39 -20.41 -8.86 -8.08
N GLU A 40 -20.97 -8.42 -9.22
CA GLU A 40 -21.21 -7.00 -9.49
C GLU A 40 -22.07 -6.35 -8.40
N ASP A 41 -23.13 -7.03 -7.96
CA ASP A 41 -24.04 -6.51 -6.93
C ASP A 41 -23.29 -6.24 -5.62
N LEU A 42 -22.48 -7.18 -5.13
CA LEU A 42 -21.70 -6.99 -3.92
C LEU A 42 -20.65 -5.87 -4.06
N MET A 43 -20.02 -5.73 -5.23
CA MET A 43 -19.10 -4.61 -5.51
C MET A 43 -19.82 -3.27 -5.41
N ARG A 44 -20.98 -3.12 -6.07
CA ARG A 44 -21.76 -1.88 -6.07
C ARG A 44 -22.31 -1.54 -4.69
N GLU A 45 -22.82 -2.52 -3.95
CA GLU A 45 -23.31 -2.30 -2.59
C GLU A 45 -22.17 -1.93 -1.63
N SER A 46 -20.97 -2.49 -1.83
CA SER A 46 -19.77 -2.08 -1.08
C SER A 46 -19.41 -0.62 -1.34
N VAL A 47 -19.47 -0.17 -2.61
CA VAL A 47 -19.23 1.24 -2.97
C VAL A 47 -20.24 2.17 -2.30
N LYS A 48 -21.53 1.84 -2.38
CA LYS A 48 -22.61 2.62 -1.75
C LYS A 48 -22.40 2.71 -0.24
N MET A 49 -22.13 1.59 0.42
CA MET A 49 -21.89 1.53 1.85
C MET A 49 -20.65 2.34 2.26
N ALA A 50 -19.54 2.18 1.53
CA ALA A 50 -18.30 2.88 1.84
C ALA A 50 -18.51 4.40 1.83
N ARG A 51 -19.14 4.91 0.77
CA ARG A 51 -19.44 6.34 0.62
C ARG A 51 -20.50 6.83 1.60
N GLN A 52 -21.50 6.01 1.95
CA GLN A 52 -22.47 6.34 2.99
C GLN A 52 -21.81 6.55 4.35
N TYR A 53 -20.82 5.72 4.69
CA TYR A 53 -20.13 5.75 5.97
C TYR A 53 -18.83 6.57 5.97
N GLY A 54 -18.41 7.13 4.83
CA GLY A 54 -17.17 7.88 4.69
C GLY A 54 -15.89 7.03 4.84
N VAL A 55 -15.99 5.72 4.65
CA VAL A 55 -14.84 4.81 4.65
C VAL A 55 -14.29 4.62 3.24
N ARG A 56 -13.03 4.20 3.14
CA ARG A 56 -12.37 3.95 1.84
C ARG A 56 -12.65 2.57 1.28
N LEU A 57 -12.28 2.38 0.02
CA LEU A 57 -12.40 1.17 -0.76
C LEU A 57 -11.02 0.66 -1.19
N HIS A 58 -10.85 -0.66 -1.19
CA HIS A 58 -9.63 -1.32 -1.65
C HIS A 58 -9.94 -2.63 -2.38
N THR A 59 -9.22 -2.95 -3.45
CA THR A 59 -9.37 -4.25 -4.15
C THR A 59 -8.14 -4.56 -5.02
N HIS A 60 -8.04 -5.77 -5.54
CA HIS A 60 -6.99 -6.16 -6.50
C HIS A 60 -7.46 -5.86 -7.93
N VAL A 61 -6.63 -5.16 -8.71
CA VAL A 61 -6.94 -4.84 -10.12
C VAL A 61 -5.68 -4.85 -10.97
N ALA A 62 -5.77 -5.50 -12.14
CA ALA A 62 -4.74 -5.53 -13.18
C ALA A 62 -3.37 -6.02 -12.65
N GLU A 63 -3.37 -7.05 -11.81
CA GLU A 63 -2.16 -7.68 -11.29
C GLU A 63 -1.45 -8.50 -12.37
N THR A 64 -2.19 -9.26 -13.18
CA THR A 64 -1.61 -10.16 -14.20
C THR A 64 -2.18 -9.89 -15.59
N ARG A 65 -1.48 -10.36 -16.65
CA ARG A 65 -2.05 -10.35 -18.00
C ARG A 65 -3.26 -11.28 -18.09
N ASP A 66 -3.14 -12.45 -17.47
CA ASP A 66 -4.19 -13.47 -17.43
C ASP A 66 -5.49 -12.94 -16.81
N GLU A 67 -5.40 -12.06 -15.79
CA GLU A 67 -6.57 -11.36 -15.24
C GLU A 67 -7.26 -10.48 -16.28
N ASN A 68 -6.49 -9.69 -17.04
CA ASN A 68 -7.05 -8.84 -18.09
C ASN A 68 -7.74 -9.70 -19.16
N ASP A 69 -7.05 -10.74 -19.63
CA ASP A 69 -7.55 -11.64 -20.66
C ASP A 69 -8.84 -12.35 -20.18
N PHE A 70 -8.86 -12.82 -18.92
CA PHE A 70 -10.05 -13.43 -18.32
C PHE A 70 -11.24 -12.46 -18.27
N CYS A 71 -11.02 -11.20 -17.89
CA CYS A 71 -12.11 -10.22 -17.84
C CYS A 71 -12.59 -9.85 -19.25
N GLU A 72 -11.68 -9.74 -20.22
CA GLU A 72 -12.04 -9.52 -21.61
C GLU A 72 -12.87 -10.68 -22.18
N ASP A 73 -12.51 -11.92 -21.88
CA ASP A 73 -13.25 -13.11 -22.32
C ASP A 73 -14.64 -13.22 -21.65
N LEU A 74 -14.74 -12.97 -20.35
CA LEU A 74 -15.97 -13.15 -19.58
C LEU A 74 -16.95 -11.96 -19.71
N TYR A 75 -16.43 -10.73 -19.71
CA TYR A 75 -17.24 -9.51 -19.67
C TYR A 75 -17.13 -8.65 -20.93
N GLY A 76 -16.23 -8.99 -21.86
CA GLY A 76 -15.95 -8.16 -23.04
C GLY A 76 -15.26 -6.84 -22.70
N ARG A 77 -14.69 -6.73 -21.50
CA ARG A 77 -14.13 -5.49 -20.93
C ARG A 77 -12.94 -5.80 -20.04
N ARG A 78 -11.98 -4.87 -19.99
CA ARG A 78 -10.83 -4.94 -19.09
C ARG A 78 -11.23 -4.68 -17.62
N PRO A 79 -10.45 -5.15 -16.64
CA PRO A 79 -10.77 -5.01 -15.22
C PRO A 79 -11.05 -3.56 -14.79
N LEU A 80 -10.24 -2.58 -15.23
CA LEU A 80 -10.47 -1.19 -14.84
C LEU A 80 -11.81 -0.65 -15.37
N LYS A 81 -12.21 -1.08 -16.57
CA LYS A 81 -13.49 -0.66 -17.14
C LYS A 81 -14.66 -1.19 -16.31
N LEU A 82 -14.57 -2.43 -15.81
CA LEU A 82 -15.55 -2.97 -14.86
C LEU A 82 -15.61 -2.11 -13.59
N MET A 83 -14.46 -1.72 -13.03
CA MET A 83 -14.42 -0.85 -11.85
C MET A 83 -15.08 0.50 -12.11
N GLU A 84 -14.83 1.11 -13.27
CA GLU A 84 -15.47 2.36 -13.67
C GLU A 84 -17.00 2.20 -13.77
N ASP A 85 -17.48 1.15 -14.43
CA ASP A 85 -18.91 0.90 -14.61
C ASP A 85 -19.61 0.61 -13.28
N TRP A 86 -18.89 0.05 -12.31
CA TRP A 86 -19.37 -0.27 -10.95
C TRP A 86 -19.14 0.88 -9.95
N GLU A 87 -18.67 2.03 -10.43
CA GLU A 87 -18.35 3.22 -9.63
C GLU A 87 -17.27 2.98 -8.56
N PHE A 88 -16.48 1.91 -8.68
CA PHE A 88 -15.35 1.59 -7.81
C PHE A 88 -14.09 2.34 -8.30
N VAL A 89 -14.20 3.65 -8.51
CA VAL A 89 -13.11 4.58 -8.88
C VAL A 89 -13.29 5.86 -8.06
N GLY A 90 -12.21 6.59 -7.81
CA GLY A 90 -12.27 7.84 -7.05
C GLY A 90 -11.11 8.02 -6.08
N GLU A 91 -11.07 9.19 -5.43
CA GLU A 91 -10.09 9.53 -4.39
C GLU A 91 -10.23 8.68 -3.11
N ASP A 92 -11.37 8.03 -2.93
CA ASP A 92 -11.69 7.08 -1.86
C ASP A 92 -11.26 5.64 -2.18
N VAL A 93 -10.70 5.39 -3.37
CA VAL A 93 -10.37 4.06 -3.89
C VAL A 93 -8.86 3.84 -4.02
N SER A 94 -8.42 2.63 -3.69
CA SER A 94 -7.07 2.16 -3.97
C SER A 94 -7.05 0.75 -4.59
N TYR A 95 -6.15 0.51 -5.53
CA TYR A 95 -5.93 -0.82 -6.11
C TYR A 95 -4.59 -1.41 -5.71
N ALA A 96 -4.59 -2.66 -5.27
CA ALA A 96 -3.37 -3.44 -5.07
C ALA A 96 -2.73 -3.78 -6.43
N HIS A 97 -1.40 -3.79 -6.44
CA HIS A 97 -0.56 -4.14 -7.60
C HIS A 97 -0.58 -3.12 -8.73
N GLY A 98 -1.63 -3.11 -9.57
CA GLY A 98 -1.78 -2.21 -10.72
C GLY A 98 -0.67 -2.36 -11.78
N ILE A 99 -0.35 -3.59 -12.18
CA ILE A 99 0.79 -3.88 -13.06
C ILE A 99 0.44 -3.60 -14.52
N PHE A 100 -0.71 -4.10 -14.99
CA PHE A 100 -1.06 -4.18 -16.41
C PHE A 100 -2.11 -3.17 -16.85
N PHE A 101 -2.00 -1.93 -16.36
CA PHE A 101 -2.77 -0.80 -16.91
C PHE A 101 -2.12 -0.27 -18.20
N ASN A 102 -2.95 -0.04 -19.22
CA ASN A 102 -2.57 0.65 -20.44
C ASN A 102 -2.59 2.19 -20.26
N ASP A 103 -2.21 2.93 -21.30
CA ASP A 103 -2.07 4.39 -21.22
C ASP A 103 -3.38 5.13 -20.95
N ASP A 104 -4.50 4.66 -21.51
CA ASP A 104 -5.81 5.26 -21.30
C ASP A 104 -6.34 4.93 -19.90
N GLU A 105 -6.07 3.73 -19.41
CA GLU A 105 -6.36 3.32 -18.03
C GLU A 105 -5.58 4.16 -17.01
N LEU A 106 -4.30 4.45 -17.26
CA LEU A 106 -3.52 5.35 -16.43
C LEU A 106 -4.10 6.78 -16.41
N ARG A 107 -4.59 7.30 -17.55
CA ARG A 107 -5.25 8.62 -17.58
C ARG A 107 -6.53 8.61 -16.74
N LEU A 108 -7.36 7.58 -16.86
CA LEU A 108 -8.57 7.44 -16.05
C LEU A 108 -8.26 7.41 -14.55
N LEU A 109 -7.22 6.67 -14.13
CA LEU A 109 -6.78 6.65 -12.73
C LEU A 109 -6.34 8.05 -12.25
N ALA A 110 -5.62 8.80 -13.08
CA ALA A 110 -5.21 10.17 -12.77
C ALA A 110 -6.42 11.10 -12.66
N ASP A 111 -7.36 11.04 -13.60
CA ASP A 111 -8.55 11.90 -13.66
C ASP A 111 -9.50 11.64 -12.48
N THR A 112 -9.62 10.38 -12.06
CA THR A 112 -10.48 9.98 -10.92
C THR A 112 -9.81 10.17 -9.56
N GLY A 113 -8.49 10.38 -9.53
CA GLY A 113 -7.72 10.44 -8.28
C GLY A 113 -7.49 9.07 -7.61
N THR A 114 -7.78 7.97 -8.31
CA THR A 114 -7.65 6.61 -7.79
C THR A 114 -6.20 6.28 -7.44
N HIS A 115 -5.98 5.64 -6.29
CA HIS A 115 -4.65 5.34 -5.76
C HIS A 115 -4.15 3.94 -6.13
N ILE A 116 -2.83 3.74 -6.12
CA ILE A 116 -2.19 2.43 -6.30
C ILE A 116 -1.42 2.05 -5.02
N ALA A 117 -1.71 0.88 -4.47
CA ALA A 117 -0.91 0.23 -3.44
C ALA A 117 0.04 -0.78 -4.12
N HIS A 118 1.27 -0.35 -4.40
CA HIS A 118 2.22 -1.16 -5.14
C HIS A 118 2.92 -2.19 -4.23
N CYS A 119 2.93 -3.46 -4.67
CA CYS A 119 3.54 -4.59 -3.95
C CYS A 119 4.76 -5.15 -4.73
N PRO A 120 5.92 -4.46 -4.78
CA PRO A 120 7.02 -4.82 -5.68
C PRO A 120 7.56 -6.24 -5.43
N THR A 121 7.74 -6.66 -4.17
CA THR A 121 8.28 -8.00 -3.88
C THR A 121 7.31 -9.09 -4.31
N SER A 122 6.01 -8.93 -4.05
CA SER A 122 4.99 -9.88 -4.50
C SER A 122 4.94 -9.99 -6.03
N ASN A 123 4.92 -8.84 -6.71
CA ASN A 123 4.96 -8.79 -8.16
C ASN A 123 6.19 -9.50 -8.75
N MET A 124 7.36 -9.36 -8.12
CA MET A 124 8.59 -10.05 -8.55
C MET A 124 8.56 -11.54 -8.20
N ARG A 125 8.09 -11.91 -7.01
CA ARG A 125 8.06 -13.30 -6.52
C ARG A 125 7.13 -14.18 -7.36
N LEU A 126 5.96 -13.66 -7.70
CA LEU A 126 4.99 -14.37 -8.54
C LEU A 126 5.32 -14.27 -10.04
N GLY A 127 6.32 -13.46 -10.41
CA GLY A 127 6.64 -13.19 -11.81
C GLY A 127 5.54 -12.41 -12.54
N SER A 128 4.66 -11.71 -11.80
CA SER A 128 3.51 -11.00 -12.35
C SER A 128 3.95 -9.88 -13.28
N GLY A 129 4.95 -9.07 -12.90
CA GLY A 129 5.52 -8.06 -13.80
C GLY A 129 6.02 -6.79 -13.10
N ILE A 130 6.20 -5.73 -13.89
CA ILE A 130 6.71 -4.43 -13.42
C ILE A 130 5.59 -3.39 -13.48
N CYS A 131 5.15 -2.90 -12.32
CA CYS A 131 4.19 -1.80 -12.24
C CYS A 131 4.83 -0.51 -12.79
N ARG A 132 4.06 0.30 -13.52
CA ARG A 132 4.50 1.53 -14.20
C ARG A 132 4.60 2.73 -13.24
N VAL A 133 5.19 2.53 -12.05
CA VAL A 133 5.22 3.53 -10.96
C VAL A 133 5.81 4.86 -11.43
N LYS A 134 6.91 4.86 -12.19
CA LYS A 134 7.51 6.12 -12.68
C LYS A 134 6.53 6.92 -13.54
N GLU A 135 5.79 6.25 -14.41
CA GLU A 135 4.83 6.88 -15.31
C GLU A 135 3.62 7.39 -14.52
N MET A 136 3.08 6.57 -13.62
CA MET A 136 1.98 6.93 -12.71
C MET A 136 2.29 8.22 -11.94
N LEU A 137 3.47 8.31 -11.33
CA LEU A 137 3.89 9.52 -10.60
C LEU A 137 4.00 10.74 -11.51
N SER A 138 4.43 10.56 -12.76
CA SER A 138 4.62 11.68 -13.72
C SER A 138 3.31 12.32 -14.17
N ILE A 139 2.19 11.58 -14.09
CA ILE A 139 0.85 12.06 -14.44
C ILE A 139 -0.02 12.33 -13.21
N GLY A 140 0.55 12.29 -12.00
CA GLY A 140 -0.12 12.70 -10.76
C GLY A 140 -0.87 11.60 -10.01
N ILE A 141 -0.80 10.33 -10.44
CA ILE A 141 -1.39 9.21 -9.69
C ILE A 141 -0.64 9.05 -8.35
N ASN A 142 -1.41 8.91 -7.26
CA ASN A 142 -0.84 8.56 -5.97
C ASN A 142 -0.44 7.09 -5.96
N VAL A 143 0.85 6.81 -5.79
CA VAL A 143 1.36 5.46 -5.55
C VAL A 143 1.88 5.38 -4.14
N GLY A 144 1.28 4.51 -3.32
CA GLY A 144 1.77 4.05 -2.03
C GLY A 144 2.44 2.67 -2.15
N LEU A 145 3.02 2.19 -1.05
CA LEU A 145 3.72 0.91 -1.01
C LEU A 145 3.02 -0.06 -0.05
N ALA A 146 2.97 -1.33 -0.42
CA ALA A 146 2.41 -2.40 0.38
C ALA A 146 3.29 -3.66 0.29
N VAL A 147 3.19 -4.54 1.29
CA VAL A 147 3.97 -5.78 1.37
C VAL A 147 3.23 -6.99 0.81
N ASP A 148 1.90 -6.92 0.64
CA ASP A 148 1.04 -8.09 0.39
C ASP A 148 1.15 -9.14 1.54
N GLY A 149 0.58 -10.33 1.38
CA GLY A 149 0.62 -11.40 2.38
C GLY A 149 1.98 -12.10 2.47
N SER A 150 2.30 -12.66 3.65
CA SER A 150 3.55 -13.43 3.86
C SER A 150 3.63 -14.77 3.10
N ALA A 151 2.62 -15.09 2.28
CA ALA A 151 2.64 -16.22 1.34
C ALA A 151 3.11 -15.81 -0.07
N SER A 152 3.21 -14.51 -0.33
CA SER A 152 3.60 -13.89 -1.60
C SER A 152 4.65 -12.77 -1.40
N ASN A 153 5.26 -12.63 -0.23
CA ASN A 153 6.32 -11.68 0.04
C ASN A 153 7.62 -12.41 0.42
N ASP A 154 7.96 -12.45 1.70
CA ASP A 154 7.52 -13.43 2.72
C ASP A 154 8.01 -12.92 4.11
N SER A 155 8.42 -11.64 4.20
CA SER A 155 9.15 -11.04 5.33
C SER A 155 8.43 -9.84 5.97
N SER A 156 7.48 -9.22 5.26
CA SER A 156 6.82 -7.97 5.67
C SER A 156 7.80 -6.81 5.91
N ASP A 157 8.91 -6.79 5.17
CA ASP A 157 9.97 -5.80 5.29
C ASP A 157 9.71 -4.56 4.43
N MET A 158 9.25 -3.48 5.06
CA MET A 158 8.89 -2.25 4.36
C MET A 158 10.10 -1.52 3.75
N LEU A 159 11.28 -1.51 4.41
CA LEU A 159 12.47 -0.91 3.80
C LEU A 159 12.97 -1.74 2.61
N GLY A 160 12.82 -3.07 2.70
CA GLY A 160 12.98 -4.00 1.59
C GLY A 160 12.07 -3.67 0.41
N GLU A 161 10.77 -3.43 0.64
CA GLU A 161 9.84 -2.99 -0.42
C GLU A 161 10.30 -1.68 -1.07
N ILE A 162 10.75 -0.68 -0.27
CA ILE A 162 11.22 0.62 -0.81
C ILE A 162 12.38 0.40 -1.77
N ARG A 163 13.35 -0.40 -1.34
CA ARG A 163 14.52 -0.77 -2.14
C ARG A 163 14.09 -1.50 -3.41
N ASN A 164 13.23 -2.50 -3.28
CA ASN A 164 12.78 -3.34 -4.39
C ASN A 164 12.02 -2.53 -5.44
N MET A 165 11.06 -1.70 -5.04
CA MET A 165 10.37 -0.79 -5.95
C MET A 165 11.37 0.14 -6.66
N MET A 166 12.27 0.79 -5.90
CA MET A 166 13.22 1.73 -6.50
C MET A 166 14.14 1.04 -7.53
N LEU A 167 14.68 -0.12 -7.20
CA LEU A 167 15.56 -0.88 -8.10
C LEU A 167 14.80 -1.40 -9.32
N LEU A 168 13.56 -1.85 -9.15
CA LEU A 168 12.71 -2.33 -10.24
C LEU A 168 12.40 -1.21 -11.23
N GLN A 169 12.12 0.01 -10.74
CA GLN A 169 11.92 1.17 -11.61
C GLN A 169 13.23 1.60 -12.29
N ARG A 170 14.38 1.48 -11.62
CA ARG A 170 15.68 1.83 -12.20
C ARG A 170 16.17 0.86 -13.27
N VAL A 171 15.91 -0.44 -13.13
CA VAL A 171 16.27 -1.41 -14.17
C VAL A 171 15.45 -1.19 -15.44
N HIS A 172 14.18 -0.78 -15.29
CA HIS A 172 13.28 -0.56 -16.42
C HIS A 172 13.46 0.82 -17.08
N TYR A 173 13.49 1.90 -16.30
CA TYR A 173 13.51 3.29 -16.79
C TYR A 173 14.87 3.99 -16.65
N GLY A 174 15.89 3.30 -16.15
CA GLY A 174 17.26 3.82 -15.97
C GLY A 174 17.56 4.31 -14.55
N ALA A 175 18.85 4.47 -14.24
CA ALA A 175 19.34 4.72 -12.88
C ALA A 175 18.77 5.97 -12.18
N ALA A 176 18.29 6.95 -12.95
CA ALA A 176 17.71 8.20 -12.45
C ALA A 176 16.17 8.17 -12.33
N ALA A 177 15.52 7.03 -12.62
CA ALA A 177 14.06 6.93 -12.66
C ALA A 177 13.39 7.34 -11.35
N ILE A 178 13.84 6.74 -10.25
CA ILE A 178 13.37 7.05 -8.88
C ILE A 178 14.58 7.22 -7.97
N THR A 179 14.62 8.35 -7.26
CA THR A 179 15.60 8.66 -6.22
C THR A 179 15.24 7.99 -4.90
N ALA A 180 16.21 7.81 -4.00
CA ALA A 180 15.96 7.28 -2.65
C ALA A 180 14.93 8.14 -1.87
N ARG A 181 14.94 9.46 -2.09
CA ARG A 181 13.99 10.40 -1.46
C ARG A 181 12.58 10.26 -2.00
N GLU A 182 12.41 10.14 -3.32
CA GLU A 182 11.10 9.85 -3.91
C GLU A 182 10.57 8.50 -3.44
N ALA A 183 11.42 7.48 -3.38
CA ALA A 183 11.05 6.15 -2.90
C ALA A 183 10.60 6.16 -1.43
N PHE A 184 11.31 6.89 -0.59
CA PHE A 184 10.92 7.07 0.81
C PHE A 184 9.58 7.82 0.95
N LYS A 185 9.35 8.85 0.13
CA LYS A 185 8.09 9.59 0.11
C LYS A 185 6.90 8.71 -0.30
N ILE A 186 7.09 7.81 -1.27
CA ILE A 186 6.08 6.82 -1.70
C ILE A 186 5.65 5.92 -0.52
N ALA A 187 6.61 5.48 0.30
CA ALA A 187 6.33 4.63 1.45
C ALA A 187 5.83 5.36 2.70
N THR A 188 5.85 6.71 2.71
CA THR A 188 5.47 7.52 3.88
C THR A 188 4.29 8.42 3.55
N GLU A 189 4.52 9.61 3.00
CA GLU A 189 3.48 10.60 2.67
C GLU A 189 2.41 10.02 1.73
N ASN A 190 2.79 9.28 0.69
CA ASN A 190 1.80 8.74 -0.25
C ASN A 190 0.99 7.60 0.35
N GLY A 191 1.58 6.78 1.22
CA GLY A 191 0.89 5.75 1.99
C GLY A 191 -0.13 6.36 2.95
N ALA A 192 0.24 7.43 3.65
CA ALA A 192 -0.68 8.20 4.51
C ALA A 192 -1.89 8.73 3.71
N ARG A 193 -1.63 9.35 2.55
CA ARG A 193 -2.67 9.82 1.63
C ARG A 193 -3.58 8.70 1.14
N LEU A 194 -3.00 7.54 0.80
CA LEU A 194 -3.75 6.36 0.35
C LEU A 194 -4.72 5.85 1.43
N LEU A 195 -4.28 5.87 2.70
CA LEU A 195 -5.03 5.37 3.84
C LEU A 195 -5.95 6.41 4.53
N ASN A 196 -6.10 7.60 3.94
CA ASN A 196 -6.90 8.70 4.51
C ASN A 196 -6.38 9.29 5.82
N PHE A 197 -5.07 9.45 5.94
CA PHE A 197 -4.45 10.16 7.06
C PHE A 197 -3.78 11.44 6.59
N ASP A 198 -4.29 12.58 7.07
CA ASP A 198 -3.81 13.90 6.64
C ASP A 198 -2.58 14.39 7.41
N LYS A 199 -2.39 13.89 8.64
CA LYS A 199 -1.37 14.37 9.58
C LYS A 199 -0.40 13.29 10.05
N ILE A 200 -0.08 12.33 9.18
CA ILE A 200 0.98 11.33 9.38
C ILE A 200 1.86 11.23 8.12
N GLY A 201 2.99 10.51 8.22
CA GLY A 201 3.87 10.25 7.08
C GLY A 201 4.89 11.35 6.80
N ALA A 202 4.90 12.43 7.58
CA ALA A 202 5.95 13.44 7.59
C ALA A 202 6.15 14.02 9.01
N LEU A 203 7.37 14.46 9.31
CA LEU A 203 7.68 15.13 10.57
C LEU A 203 7.37 16.62 10.44
N LYS A 204 6.23 17.04 10.98
CA LYS A 204 5.75 18.43 11.00
C LYS A 204 5.14 18.76 12.36
N GLU A 205 5.15 20.04 12.71
CA GLU A 205 4.48 20.51 13.92
C GLU A 205 2.97 20.20 13.85
N CYS A 206 2.38 19.82 14.99
CA CYS A 206 0.98 19.42 15.13
C CYS A 206 0.55 18.16 14.32
N TRP A 207 1.50 17.35 13.84
CA TRP A 207 1.23 16.05 13.23
C TRP A 207 1.40 14.92 14.26
N ALA A 208 0.91 13.72 13.94
CA ALA A 208 1.07 12.57 14.83
C ALA A 208 2.56 12.28 15.07
N ALA A 209 2.89 11.88 16.30
CA ALA A 209 4.24 11.44 16.65
C ALA A 209 4.44 9.96 16.24
N ASP A 210 4.37 9.70 14.94
CA ASP A 210 4.64 8.41 14.30
C ASP A 210 6.06 8.43 13.73
N ILE A 211 7.01 7.81 14.43
CA ILE A 211 8.44 7.96 14.19
C ILE A 211 9.14 6.61 14.22
N ALA A 212 9.89 6.30 13.17
CA ALA A 212 10.85 5.20 13.13
C ALA A 212 12.28 5.76 13.13
N ILE A 213 13.10 5.31 14.07
CA ILE A 213 14.49 5.76 14.24
C ILE A 213 15.42 4.58 13.91
N PHE A 214 16.39 4.81 13.03
CA PHE A 214 17.34 3.80 12.59
C PHE A 214 18.77 4.19 12.94
N ASN A 215 19.54 3.25 13.48
CA ASN A 215 20.94 3.46 13.79
C ASN A 215 21.82 3.21 12.56
N ILE A 216 22.18 4.28 11.87
CA ILE A 216 23.06 4.23 10.70
C ILE A 216 24.55 4.21 11.05
N GLY A 217 24.92 4.12 12.34
CA GLY A 217 26.31 3.98 12.79
C GLY A 217 26.84 2.55 12.78
N LYS A 218 26.02 1.59 12.35
CA LYS A 218 26.38 0.17 12.27
C LYS A 218 27.24 -0.15 11.05
N MET A 219 27.91 -1.30 11.09
CA MET A 219 28.90 -1.71 10.07
C MET A 219 28.32 -1.74 8.66
N GLU A 220 27.07 -2.18 8.50
CA GLU A 220 26.37 -2.30 7.22
C GLU A 220 26.19 -0.96 6.47
N TYR A 221 26.30 0.17 7.18
CA TYR A 221 26.19 1.51 6.60
C TYR A 221 27.54 2.20 6.39
N SER A 222 28.65 1.53 6.74
CA SER A 222 29.99 2.12 6.70
C SER A 222 30.36 2.62 5.31
N GLY A 223 30.77 3.89 5.22
CA GLY A 223 31.17 4.53 3.97
C GLY A 223 30.01 5.10 3.13
N ALA A 224 28.76 4.92 3.55
CA ALA A 224 27.58 5.46 2.86
C ALA A 224 27.00 6.74 3.51
N HIS A 225 27.65 7.28 4.55
CA HIS A 225 27.10 8.37 5.38
C HIS A 225 27.00 9.75 4.68
N SER A 226 27.48 9.89 3.45
CA SER A 226 27.29 11.13 2.67
C SER A 226 25.81 11.44 2.39
N ASP A 227 24.97 10.40 2.35
CA ASP A 227 23.51 10.50 2.33
C ASP A 227 22.90 9.41 3.23
N PRO A 228 22.54 9.74 4.48
CA PRO A 228 21.92 8.82 5.43
C PRO A 228 20.68 8.08 4.92
N LEU A 229 19.83 8.76 4.15
CA LEU A 229 18.59 8.15 3.64
C LEU A 229 18.92 7.15 2.53
N ALA A 230 19.81 7.53 1.63
CA ALA A 230 20.29 6.61 0.60
C ALA A 230 21.01 5.42 1.25
N ALA A 231 21.83 5.62 2.28
CA ALA A 231 22.48 4.52 3.01
C ALA A 231 21.47 3.53 3.59
N LEU A 232 20.39 4.04 4.24
CA LEU A 232 19.34 3.21 4.81
C LEU A 232 18.69 2.29 3.75
N ILE A 233 18.39 2.83 2.57
CA ILE A 233 17.69 2.10 1.50
C ILE A 233 18.65 1.24 0.65
N PHE A 234 19.88 1.71 0.40
CA PHE A 234 20.84 1.04 -0.48
C PHE A 234 21.73 0.01 0.21
N SER A 235 22.04 0.19 1.48
CA SER A 235 23.06 -0.60 2.17
C SER A 235 22.50 -1.41 3.33
N GLY A 236 21.35 -0.99 3.88
CA GLY A 236 20.65 -1.75 4.93
C GLY A 236 20.31 -3.16 4.47
N TYR A 237 20.66 -4.14 5.29
CA TYR A 237 20.12 -5.50 5.22
C TYR A 237 19.37 -5.88 6.49
N ASN A 238 19.64 -5.20 7.61
CA ASN A 238 18.87 -5.28 8.84
C ASN A 238 18.02 -4.03 8.96
N HIS A 239 16.72 -4.19 8.71
CA HIS A 239 15.73 -3.13 8.72
C HIS A 239 15.01 -2.97 10.06
N GLY A 240 15.56 -3.54 11.14
CA GLY A 240 15.10 -3.29 12.50
C GLY A 240 15.34 -1.84 12.92
N THR A 241 14.29 -1.20 13.43
CA THR A 241 14.38 0.13 14.04
C THR A 241 15.10 0.05 15.38
N GLU A 242 15.81 1.11 15.75
CA GLU A 242 16.29 1.28 17.12
C GLU A 242 15.16 1.75 18.04
N TYR A 243 14.32 2.68 17.55
CA TYR A 243 13.09 3.08 18.23
C TYR A 243 11.94 3.18 17.24
N THR A 244 10.74 2.81 17.70
CA THR A 244 9.49 3.07 16.99
C THR A 244 8.52 3.72 17.97
N ILE A 245 7.94 4.83 17.55
CA ILE A 245 6.98 5.63 18.30
C ILE A 245 5.72 5.68 17.46
N VAL A 246 4.56 5.39 18.05
CA VAL A 246 3.26 5.47 17.38
C VAL A 246 2.34 6.30 18.25
N ASN A 247 1.83 7.39 17.68
CA ASN A 247 1.01 8.38 18.36
C ASN A 247 1.63 8.88 19.68
N GLY A 248 2.95 9.04 19.70
CA GLY A 248 3.71 9.50 20.88
C GLY A 248 4.12 8.42 21.87
N GLU A 249 3.61 7.19 21.73
CA GLU A 249 3.95 6.06 22.59
C GLU A 249 5.09 5.24 21.98
N ILE A 250 6.13 4.95 22.77
CA ILE A 250 7.22 4.07 22.32
C ILE A 250 6.68 2.63 22.26
N VAL A 251 6.85 1.97 21.12
CA VAL A 251 6.46 0.56 20.90
C VAL A 251 7.66 -0.36 20.63
N VAL A 252 8.78 0.21 20.21
CA VAL A 252 10.09 -0.44 20.12
C VAL A 252 11.11 0.42 20.87
N ASP A 253 11.81 -0.17 21.84
CA ASP A 253 12.91 0.47 22.59
C ASP A 253 14.20 -0.33 22.37
N LYS A 254 15.21 0.31 21.79
CA LYS A 254 16.52 -0.27 21.45
C LYS A 254 16.43 -1.58 20.66
N GLY A 255 15.49 -1.63 19.72
CA GLY A 255 15.28 -2.79 18.84
C GLY A 255 14.54 -3.95 19.49
N THR A 256 13.83 -3.73 20.59
CA THR A 256 12.97 -4.75 21.23
C THR A 256 11.54 -4.25 21.35
N LEU A 257 10.56 -5.11 21.05
CA LEU A 257 9.14 -4.82 21.25
C LEU A 257 8.83 -4.64 22.75
N ILE A 258 8.13 -3.55 23.10
CA ILE A 258 7.82 -3.25 24.51
C ILE A 258 6.62 -4.06 25.02
N ALA A 259 5.62 -4.26 24.17
CA ALA A 259 4.34 -4.87 24.57
C ALA A 259 4.29 -6.40 24.37
N ILE A 260 5.27 -6.98 23.66
CA ILE A 260 5.24 -8.36 23.20
C ILE A 260 6.58 -9.03 23.49
N ASP A 261 6.55 -10.19 24.15
CA ASP A 261 7.71 -11.07 24.25
C ASP A 261 7.92 -11.78 22.92
N GLU A 262 8.96 -11.37 22.19
CA GLU A 262 9.31 -11.90 20.87
C GLU A 262 9.62 -13.40 20.90
N SER A 263 10.28 -13.88 21.94
CA SER A 263 10.64 -15.30 22.06
C SER A 263 9.40 -16.17 22.32
N ALA A 264 8.51 -15.69 23.20
CA ALA A 264 7.26 -16.36 23.48
C ALA A 264 6.28 -16.32 22.29
N LEU A 265 6.30 -15.25 21.49
CA LEU A 265 5.51 -15.16 20.26
C LEU A 265 6.05 -16.12 19.20
N ALA A 266 7.36 -16.11 18.95
CA ALA A 266 7.99 -16.98 17.97
C ALA A 266 7.76 -18.47 18.27
N ALA A 267 7.72 -18.87 19.54
CA ALA A 267 7.45 -20.25 19.94
C ALA A 267 6.00 -20.72 19.72
N LYS A 268 5.05 -19.83 19.40
CA LYS A 268 3.64 -20.16 19.12
C LYS A 268 3.32 -20.35 17.65
N CYS A 269 4.18 -19.84 16.76
CA CYS A 269 4.04 -19.92 15.31
C CYS A 269 4.73 -21.18 14.77
#